data_AF-A0A7V9TY55-F1
#
_entry.id   AF-A0A7V9TY55-F1
#
_cell.length_a   1.000
_cell.length_b   1.000
_cell.length_c   1.000
_cell.angle_alpha   90.00
_cell.angle_beta   90.00
_cell.angle_gamma   90.00
#
_symmetry.space_group_name_H-M   'P 1'
#
loop_
_entity.id
_entity.type
_entity.pdbx_description
1 polymer ?
#
loop_
_entity_poly.entity_id
_entity_poly.type
_entity_poly.pdbx_seq_one_letter_code
_entity_poly.pdbx_strand_id
1 'polypeptide(L)'
;MKFYGKAQEVAEKILEAFKSGNLPKALAPVFIRRKDGVPCRQWSWGNQLLCILHGTNDARGMKQWNAVGRKVRKGSKAFDILVPLTKTIRVKDETGEERSIPVVYGFRCAAVFGVEVTEGAELSKVDSEIPQWLNSLPLVEVAQSWGLKVDAFNGREHGPLGSYRPGKEISLGVKNLSTWAHELVHAADDKLGHMTERGQHWRSETVAELGGAIVL
;
A
#
# COMPACT_ATOMS: atom_id res chain seq x y z
N MET A 1 -6.10 21.88 13.14
CA MET A 1 -6.17 21.17 11.84
C MET A 1 -7.40 21.69 11.08
N LYS A 2 -7.29 22.03 9.79
CA LYS A 2 -8.44 22.53 9.00
C LYS A 2 -9.16 21.39 8.27
N PHE A 3 -10.49 21.41 8.25
CA PHE A 3 -11.32 20.51 7.43
C PHE A 3 -11.98 21.31 6.30
N TYR A 4 -12.05 20.71 5.12
CA TYR A 4 -12.64 21.33 3.93
C TYR A 4 -13.77 20.45 3.37
N GLY A 5 -14.85 21.08 2.93
CA GLY A 5 -16.05 20.37 2.46
C GLY A 5 -16.63 19.48 3.56
N LYS A 6 -16.98 18.23 3.22
CA LYS A 6 -17.58 17.26 4.15
C LYS A 6 -16.55 16.52 5.03
N ALA A 7 -15.29 16.97 5.05
CA ALA A 7 -14.23 16.21 5.73
C ALA A 7 -14.46 16.12 7.24
N GLN A 8 -15.07 17.14 7.85
CA GLN A 8 -15.45 17.07 9.26
C GLN A 8 -16.55 16.02 9.48
N GLU A 9 -17.62 16.03 8.68
CA GLU A 9 -18.71 15.05 8.77
C GLU A 9 -18.22 13.60 8.60
N VAL A 10 -17.27 13.37 7.70
CA VAL A 10 -16.68 12.04 7.48
C VAL A 10 -15.85 11.60 8.69
N ALA A 11 -15.09 12.52 9.30
CA ALA A 11 -14.35 12.24 10.54
C ALA A 11 -15.30 11.92 11.70
N GLU A 12 -16.40 12.67 11.82
CA GLU A 12 -17.44 12.44 12.82
C GLU A 12 -18.12 11.07 12.65
N LYS A 13 -18.39 10.63 11.42
CA LYS A 13 -18.90 9.28 11.14
C LYS A 13 -17.96 8.17 11.61
N ILE A 14 -16.65 8.34 11.43
CA ILE A 14 -15.66 7.38 11.95
C ILE A 14 -15.76 7.33 13.48
N LEU A 15 -15.78 8.49 14.14
CA LEU A 15 -15.89 8.56 15.60
C LEU A 15 -17.18 7.93 16.12
N GLU A 16 -18.31 8.17 15.45
CA GLU A 16 -19.61 7.63 15.83
C GLU A 16 -19.67 6.11 15.67
N ALA A 17 -19.02 5.55 14.64
CA ALA A 17 -18.89 4.11 14.47
C ALA A 17 -18.13 3.45 15.65
N PHE A 18 -17.13 4.13 16.21
CA PHE A 18 -16.46 3.66 17.43
C PHE A 18 -17.31 3.83 18.69
N LYS A 19 -17.98 4.98 18.86
CA LYS A 19 -18.79 5.28 20.05
C LYS A 19 -20.01 4.38 20.20
N SER A 20 -20.70 4.11 19.10
CA SER A 20 -21.91 3.29 19.09
C SER A 20 -21.65 1.80 19.37
N GLY A 21 -20.39 1.36 19.38
CA GLY A 21 -20.03 -0.05 19.50
C GLY A 21 -20.50 -0.90 18.31
N ASN A 22 -21.10 -0.27 17.29
CA ASN A 22 -21.66 -0.92 16.11
C ASN A 22 -20.57 -1.15 15.06
N LEU A 23 -19.45 -1.73 15.51
CA LEU A 23 -18.37 -2.15 14.64
C LEU A 23 -18.77 -3.49 14.00
N PRO A 24 -18.80 -3.60 12.67
CA PRO A 24 -19.18 -4.84 12.00
C PRO A 24 -18.33 -6.02 12.49
N LYS A 25 -18.94 -7.20 12.69
CA LYS A 25 -18.18 -8.46 12.90
C LYS A 25 -17.12 -8.69 11.80
N ALA A 26 -17.29 -8.05 10.64
CA ALA A 26 -16.38 -7.99 9.51
C ALA A 26 -15.14 -7.09 9.69
N LEU A 27 -14.77 -6.69 10.91
CA LEU A 27 -13.47 -6.05 11.14
C LEU A 27 -12.27 -7.00 10.89
N ALA A 28 -12.46 -8.32 11.00
CA ALA A 28 -11.40 -9.31 10.71
C ALA A 28 -10.75 -9.10 9.31
N PRO A 29 -11.52 -8.91 8.21
CA PRO A 29 -11.01 -8.49 6.91
C PRO A 29 -10.18 -7.20 6.86
N VAL A 30 -10.30 -6.26 7.81
CA VAL A 30 -9.46 -5.05 7.91
C VAL A 30 -8.13 -5.40 8.57
N PHE A 31 -8.17 -6.26 9.59
CA PHE A 31 -6.99 -6.74 10.28
C PHE A 31 -6.12 -7.64 9.39
N ILE A 32 -6.73 -8.32 8.41
CA ILE A 32 -6.00 -9.08 7.38
C ILE A 32 -5.67 -8.15 6.21
N ARG A 33 -4.44 -7.64 6.16
CA ARG A 33 -3.91 -6.95 4.98
C ARG A 33 -3.76 -7.94 3.82
N ARG A 34 -4.83 -8.09 3.03
CA ARG A 34 -4.78 -8.74 1.72
C ARG A 34 -4.10 -7.78 0.73
N LYS A 35 -3.06 -8.26 0.05
CA LYS A 35 -2.37 -7.53 -1.03
C LYS A 35 -2.88 -8.02 -2.39
N ASP A 36 -4.19 -7.91 -2.60
CA ASP A 36 -4.92 -8.34 -3.81
C ASP A 36 -5.07 -7.22 -4.85
N GLY A 37 -4.23 -6.20 -4.76
CA GLY A 37 -4.19 -5.10 -5.70
C GLY A 37 -5.37 -4.12 -5.67
N VAL A 38 -6.27 -4.24 -4.68
CA VAL A 38 -7.40 -3.33 -4.51
C VAL A 38 -6.95 -1.98 -3.91
N PRO A 39 -7.18 -0.83 -4.57
CA PRO A 39 -6.69 0.48 -4.13
C PRO A 39 -7.07 0.85 -2.68
N CYS A 40 -8.29 0.54 -2.26
CA CYS A 40 -8.76 0.91 -0.92
C CYS A 40 -8.00 0.20 0.22
N ARG A 41 -7.32 -0.92 -0.05
CA ARG A 41 -6.47 -1.62 0.93
C ARG A 41 -5.22 -0.84 1.33
N GLN A 42 -4.80 0.12 0.51
CA GLN A 42 -3.67 1.01 0.83
C GLN A 42 -4.09 2.28 1.58
N TRP A 43 -5.39 2.52 1.77
CA TRP A 43 -5.86 3.71 2.47
C TRP A 43 -5.67 3.60 3.98
N SER A 44 -5.82 4.72 4.69
CA SER A 44 -5.80 4.74 6.15
C SER A 44 -6.89 3.84 6.73
N TRP A 45 -6.68 3.37 7.97
CA TRP A 45 -7.66 2.55 8.70
C TRP A 45 -9.06 3.16 8.73
N GLY A 46 -9.17 4.47 8.96
CA GLY A 46 -10.45 5.17 8.94
C GLY A 46 -11.14 5.07 7.58
N ASN A 47 -10.40 5.22 6.48
CA ASN A 47 -10.96 5.08 5.14
C ASN A 47 -11.33 3.62 4.80
N GLN A 48 -10.58 2.64 5.29
CA GLN A 48 -10.94 1.22 5.15
C GLN A 48 -12.21 0.87 5.94
N LEU A 49 -12.35 1.40 7.16
CA LEU A 49 -13.57 1.27 7.94
C LEU A 49 -14.78 1.87 7.21
N LEU A 50 -14.62 3.06 6.61
CA LEU A 50 -15.67 3.69 5.81
C LEU A 50 -16.14 2.79 4.65
N CYS A 51 -15.21 2.11 3.95
CA CYS A 51 -15.58 1.16 2.90
C CYS A 51 -16.51 0.05 3.43
N ILE A 52 -16.18 -0.51 4.60
CA ILE A 52 -16.97 -1.59 5.21
C ILE A 52 -18.31 -1.09 5.74
N LEU A 53 -18.35 0.10 6.33
CA LEU A 53 -19.61 0.73 6.73
C LEU A 53 -20.53 0.99 5.53
N HIS A 54 -19.94 1.18 4.34
CA HIS A 54 -20.64 1.25 3.06
C HIS A 54 -20.86 -0.11 2.39
N GLY A 55 -20.53 -1.22 3.07
CA GLY A 55 -20.77 -2.58 2.61
C GLY A 55 -19.89 -3.04 1.45
N THR A 56 -18.74 -2.39 1.23
CA THR A 56 -17.86 -2.68 0.10
C THR A 56 -16.45 -3.10 0.52
N ASN A 57 -15.89 -4.03 -0.24
CA ASN A 57 -14.51 -4.53 -0.06
C ASN A 57 -13.54 -4.03 -1.13
N ASP A 58 -14.04 -3.40 -2.21
CA ASP A 58 -13.26 -2.74 -3.25
C ASP A 58 -13.93 -1.41 -3.60
N ALA A 59 -13.28 -0.31 -3.21
CA ALA A 59 -13.73 1.03 -3.51
C ALA A 59 -12.68 1.78 -4.32
N ARG A 60 -13.12 2.46 -5.38
CA ARG A 60 -12.26 3.23 -6.27
C ARG A 60 -12.92 4.53 -6.73
N GLY A 61 -12.10 5.50 -7.14
CA GLY A 61 -12.60 6.67 -7.86
C GLY A 61 -13.09 6.31 -9.26
N MET A 62 -13.95 7.15 -9.84
CA MET A 62 -14.55 6.91 -11.18
C MET A 62 -13.50 6.59 -12.27
N LYS A 63 -12.39 7.35 -12.31
CA LYS A 63 -11.30 7.14 -13.27
C LYS A 63 -10.61 5.79 -13.07
N GLN A 64 -10.46 5.34 -11.82
CA GLN A 64 -9.85 4.06 -11.49
C GLN A 64 -10.75 2.89 -11.89
N TRP A 65 -12.07 3.03 -11.78
CA TRP A 65 -13.01 2.03 -12.32
C TRP A 65 -12.91 1.93 -13.83
N ASN A 66 -12.93 3.07 -14.52
CA ASN A 66 -12.80 3.09 -15.98
C ASN A 66 -11.50 2.43 -16.46
N ALA A 67 -10.39 2.64 -15.73
CA ALA A 67 -9.09 2.05 -16.05
C ALA A 67 -9.08 0.51 -15.95
N VAL A 68 -9.95 -0.09 -15.13
CA VAL A 68 -10.08 -1.55 -15.00
C VAL A 68 -11.29 -2.10 -15.77
N GLY A 69 -11.77 -1.36 -16.77
CA GLY A 69 -12.84 -1.82 -17.66
C GLY A 69 -14.23 -1.89 -17.01
N ARG A 70 -14.44 -1.16 -15.90
CA ARG A 70 -15.75 -1.05 -15.23
C ARG A 70 -16.23 0.39 -15.23
N LYS A 71 -17.55 0.58 -15.28
CA LYS A 71 -18.21 1.88 -15.21
C LYS A 71 -19.14 1.91 -14.01
N VAL A 72 -19.23 3.05 -13.35
CA VAL A 72 -20.22 3.24 -12.30
C VAL A 72 -21.60 3.40 -12.95
N ARG A 73 -22.60 2.67 -12.45
CA ARG A 73 -23.97 2.74 -12.99
C ARG A 73 -24.54 4.14 -12.82
N LYS A 74 -25.28 4.64 -13.81
CA LYS A 74 -25.90 5.97 -13.78
C LYS A 74 -26.81 6.12 -12.56
N GLY A 75 -26.68 7.22 -11.83
CA GLY A 75 -27.47 7.50 -10.62
C GLY A 75 -26.94 6.86 -9.33
N SER A 76 -25.84 6.12 -9.37
CA SER A 76 -25.21 5.54 -8.18
C SER A 76 -24.66 6.62 -7.24
N LYS A 77 -24.78 6.37 -5.93
CA LYS A 77 -24.27 7.29 -4.91
C LYS A 77 -22.82 6.96 -4.56
N ALA A 78 -21.96 7.98 -4.55
CA ALA A 78 -20.62 7.89 -3.99
C ALA A 78 -20.66 7.97 -2.47
N PHE A 79 -19.57 7.55 -1.83
CA PHE A 79 -19.25 7.91 -0.46
C PHE A 79 -17.90 8.62 -0.37
N ASP A 80 -17.73 9.41 0.68
CA ASP A 80 -16.57 10.28 0.84
C ASP A 80 -15.52 9.64 1.76
N ILE A 81 -14.26 9.67 1.33
CA ILE A 81 -13.08 9.30 2.15
C ILE A 81 -12.27 10.54 2.52
N LEU A 82 -11.46 10.46 3.58
CA LEU A 82 -10.57 11.53 4.01
C LEU A 82 -9.26 11.51 3.23
N VAL A 83 -8.87 12.65 2.68
CA VAL A 83 -7.60 12.84 1.96
C VAL A 83 -6.79 13.96 2.63
N PRO A 84 -5.56 13.69 3.10
CA PRO A 84 -4.72 14.72 3.71
C PRO A 84 -4.29 15.75 2.65
N LEU A 85 -4.28 17.01 3.05
CA LEU A 85 -3.70 18.11 2.30
C LEU A 85 -2.30 18.39 2.84
N THR A 86 -1.30 18.11 2.02
CA THR A 86 0.11 18.29 2.35
C THR A 86 0.67 19.54 1.67
N LYS A 87 1.46 20.33 2.40
CA LYS A 87 2.33 21.35 1.81
C LYS A 87 3.77 21.10 2.23
N THR A 88 4.71 21.38 1.36
CA THR A 88 6.13 21.34 1.70
C THR A 88 6.52 22.64 2.38
N ILE A 89 7.15 22.54 3.54
CA ILE A 89 7.77 23.68 4.23
C ILE A 89 9.28 23.48 4.32
N ARG A 90 10.02 24.58 4.25
CA ARG A 90 11.46 24.59 4.56
C ARG A 90 11.62 24.84 6.05
N VAL A 91 12.39 23.98 6.69
CA VAL A 91 12.73 24.07 8.11
C VAL A 91 14.25 24.06 8.20
N LYS A 92 14.82 24.98 8.96
CA LYS A 92 16.24 24.93 9.30
C LYS A 92 16.43 24.00 10.47
N ASP A 93 17.35 23.04 10.34
CA ASP A 93 17.77 22.24 11.48
C ASP A 93 18.70 23.04 12.41
N GLU A 94 19.04 22.43 13.55
CA GLU A 94 19.91 23.03 14.57
C GLU A 94 21.32 23.34 14.03
N THR A 95 21.71 22.72 12.91
CA THR A 95 22.98 22.94 12.21
C THR A 95 22.90 24.02 11.13
N GLY A 96 21.71 24.58 10.86
CA GLY A 96 21.48 25.63 9.88
C GLY A 96 21.21 25.14 8.45
N GLU A 97 21.13 23.83 8.22
CA GLU A 97 20.77 23.24 6.92
C GLU A 97 19.25 23.34 6.70
N GLU A 98 18.85 23.79 5.52
CA GLU A 98 17.44 23.84 5.13
C GLU A 98 16.96 22.48 4.63
N ARG A 99 16.04 21.86 5.38
CA ARG A 99 15.36 20.62 4.97
C ARG A 99 13.92 20.91 4.58
N SER A 100 13.49 20.33 3.46
CA SER A 100 12.10 20.40 3.00
C SER A 100 11.31 19.23 3.58
N ILE A 101 10.34 19.51 4.45
CA ILE A 101 9.47 18.48 5.04
C ILE A 101 8.01 18.65 4.59
N PRO A 102 7.29 17.56 4.27
CA PRO A 102 5.86 17.61 4.00
C PRO A 102 5.09 17.74 5.32
N VAL A 103 4.22 18.75 5.42
CA VAL A 103 3.34 18.95 6.57
C VAL A 103 1.89 18.87 6.14
N VAL A 104 1.10 18.10 6.89
CA VAL A 104 -0.36 18.05 6.73
C VAL A 104 -0.97 19.27 7.39
N TYR A 105 -1.66 20.11 6.62
CA TYR A 105 -2.30 21.33 7.15
C TYR A 105 -3.83 21.21 7.21
N GLY A 106 -4.41 20.17 6.59
CA GLY A 106 -5.83 19.92 6.64
C GLY A 106 -6.25 18.66 5.89
N PHE A 107 -7.56 18.46 5.80
CA PHE A 107 -8.17 17.32 5.11
C PHE A 107 -9.29 17.77 4.20
N ARG A 108 -9.42 17.10 3.06
CA ARG A 108 -10.57 17.22 2.15
C ARG A 108 -11.22 15.85 1.93
N CYS A 109 -12.39 15.85 1.30
CA CYS A 109 -13.02 14.63 0.84
C CYS A 109 -12.56 14.23 -0.57
N ALA A 110 -12.63 12.94 -0.85
CA ALA A 110 -12.69 12.40 -2.20
C ALA A 110 -13.84 11.41 -2.31
N ALA A 111 -14.65 11.56 -3.35
CA ALA A 111 -15.78 10.68 -3.64
C ALA A 111 -15.29 9.39 -4.30
N VAL A 112 -15.70 8.25 -3.76
CA VAL A 112 -15.39 6.90 -4.25
C VAL A 112 -16.65 6.06 -4.36
N PHE A 113 -16.57 4.99 -5.15
CA PHE A 113 -17.67 4.07 -5.43
C PHE A 113 -17.23 2.64 -5.14
N GLY A 114 -18.10 1.87 -4.48
CA GLY A 114 -17.90 0.44 -4.28
C GLY A 114 -18.10 -0.36 -5.57
N VAL A 115 -17.50 -1.54 -5.66
CA VAL A 115 -17.66 -2.46 -6.80
C VAL A 115 -19.12 -2.80 -7.07
N GLU A 116 -19.95 -2.88 -6.03
CA GLU A 116 -21.34 -3.29 -6.07
C GLU A 116 -22.20 -2.39 -6.95
N VAL A 117 -21.80 -1.11 -7.11
CA VAL A 117 -22.49 -0.09 -7.93
C VAL A 117 -21.87 0.11 -9.32
N THR A 118 -21.00 -0.80 -9.74
CA THR A 118 -20.35 -0.77 -11.05
C THR A 118 -20.84 -1.89 -11.95
N GLU A 119 -20.67 -1.71 -13.25
CA GLU A 119 -20.92 -2.69 -14.32
C GLU A 119 -19.70 -2.77 -15.25
N GLY A 120 -19.54 -3.86 -15.99
CA GLY A 120 -18.41 -4.06 -16.90
C GLY A 120 -17.61 -5.32 -16.57
N ALA A 121 -16.32 -5.32 -16.97
CA ALA A 121 -15.44 -6.47 -16.91
C ALA A 121 -15.46 -7.15 -15.53
N GLU A 122 -15.57 -8.48 -15.50
CA GLU A 122 -15.46 -9.23 -14.25
C GLU A 122 -14.11 -8.90 -13.61
N LEU A 123 -14.14 -8.48 -12.34
CA LEU A 123 -12.90 -8.28 -11.61
C LEU A 123 -12.27 -9.66 -11.43
N SER A 124 -11.00 -9.79 -11.78
CA SER A 124 -10.26 -11.03 -11.52
C SER A 124 -10.45 -11.39 -10.05
N LYS A 125 -11.03 -12.57 -9.80
CA LYS A 125 -11.03 -13.16 -8.45
C LYS A 125 -9.56 -13.20 -8.04
N VAL A 126 -9.23 -12.50 -6.95
CA VAL A 126 -7.94 -12.47 -6.26
C VAL A 126 -6.96 -13.49 -6.83
N ASP A 127 -6.01 -12.97 -7.61
CA ASP A 127 -5.04 -13.71 -8.43
C ASP A 127 -4.54 -14.97 -7.74
N SER A 128 -5.02 -16.15 -8.15
CA SER A 128 -4.32 -17.41 -7.87
C SER A 128 -2.92 -17.42 -8.52
N GLU A 129 -2.71 -16.58 -9.53
CA GLU A 129 -1.43 -16.42 -10.24
C GLU A 129 -0.35 -15.73 -9.42
N ILE A 130 -0.68 -14.78 -8.52
CA ILE A 130 0.35 -14.06 -7.75
C ILE A 130 1.02 -14.99 -6.72
N PRO A 131 0.29 -15.72 -5.86
CA PRO A 131 0.90 -16.68 -4.95
C PRO A 131 1.67 -17.78 -5.70
N GLN A 132 1.14 -18.26 -6.83
CA GLN A 132 1.84 -19.24 -7.67
C GLN A 132 3.15 -18.67 -8.23
N TRP A 133 3.12 -17.44 -8.74
CA TRP A 133 4.30 -16.75 -9.23
C TRP A 133 5.32 -16.50 -8.12
N LEU A 134 4.91 -16.00 -6.96
CA LEU A 134 5.81 -15.78 -5.81
C LEU A 134 6.47 -17.10 -5.36
N ASN A 135 5.70 -18.19 -5.31
CA ASN A 135 6.22 -19.52 -4.98
C ASN A 135 7.09 -20.13 -6.10
N SER A 136 7.07 -19.56 -7.31
CA SER A 136 7.93 -19.97 -8.43
C SER A 136 9.22 -19.16 -8.52
N LEU A 137 9.42 -18.14 -7.66
CA LEU A 137 10.63 -17.33 -7.67
C LEU A 137 11.85 -18.20 -7.33
N PRO A 138 12.98 -18.04 -8.04
CA PRO A 138 14.18 -18.81 -7.77
C PRO A 138 14.66 -18.52 -6.34
N LEU A 139 15.04 -19.56 -5.60
CA LEU A 139 15.52 -19.46 -4.22
C LEU A 139 14.50 -18.90 -3.22
N VAL A 140 13.19 -18.92 -3.55
CA VAL A 140 12.14 -18.48 -2.62
C VAL A 140 12.16 -19.29 -1.31
N GLU A 141 12.52 -20.56 -1.39
CA GLU A 141 12.70 -21.47 -0.26
C GLU A 141 13.81 -20.99 0.69
N VAL A 142 14.84 -20.31 0.17
CA VAL A 142 15.91 -19.73 0.98
C VAL A 142 15.37 -18.58 1.81
N ALA A 143 14.63 -17.65 1.18
CA ALA A 143 13.98 -16.55 1.90
C ALA A 143 13.00 -17.06 2.96
N GLN A 144 12.21 -18.09 2.63
CA GLN A 144 11.29 -18.73 3.57
C GLN A 144 12.02 -19.40 4.74
N SER A 145 13.16 -20.06 4.49
CA SER A 145 14.00 -20.66 5.53
C SER A 145 14.57 -19.63 6.52
N TRP A 146 14.72 -18.38 6.06
CA TRP A 146 15.13 -17.26 6.90
C TRP A 146 13.97 -16.63 7.69
N GLY A 147 12.76 -17.18 7.58
CA GLY A 147 11.56 -16.66 8.24
C GLY A 147 10.97 -15.44 7.55
N LEU A 148 11.36 -15.15 6.30
CA LEU A 148 10.87 -13.99 5.56
C LEU A 148 9.55 -14.32 4.87
N LYS A 149 8.56 -13.43 5.03
CA LYS A 149 7.37 -13.45 4.19
C LYS A 149 7.71 -12.91 2.80
N VAL A 150 7.33 -13.61 1.74
CA VAL A 150 7.45 -13.13 0.35
C VAL A 150 6.07 -12.73 -0.14
N ASP A 151 5.93 -11.51 -0.66
CA ASP A 151 4.62 -10.95 -0.99
C ASP A 151 4.70 -9.97 -2.17
N ALA A 152 3.56 -9.65 -2.79
CA ALA A 152 3.47 -8.65 -3.84
C ALA A 152 2.69 -7.42 -3.37
N PHE A 153 2.96 -6.23 -3.90
CA PHE A 153 2.15 -5.04 -3.65
C PHE A 153 1.90 -4.29 -4.95
N ASN A 154 0.89 -3.42 -4.98
CA ASN A 154 0.72 -2.53 -6.13
C ASN A 154 1.86 -1.51 -6.17
N GLY A 155 2.73 -1.64 -7.17
CA GLY A 155 3.67 -0.58 -7.53
C GLY A 155 2.95 0.75 -7.73
N ARG A 156 3.64 1.84 -7.42
CA ARG A 156 3.19 3.21 -7.69
C ARG A 156 4.09 3.79 -8.77
N GLU A 157 3.55 4.68 -9.60
CA GLU A 157 4.36 5.47 -10.54
C GLU A 157 5.38 6.29 -9.72
N HIS A 158 6.69 6.06 -9.95
CA HIS A 158 7.82 6.57 -9.15
C HIS A 158 7.98 5.97 -7.73
N GLY A 159 7.33 4.84 -7.43
CA GLY A 159 7.56 4.08 -6.19
C GLY A 159 8.66 3.02 -6.34
N PRO A 160 9.14 2.46 -5.21
CA PRO A 160 10.13 1.38 -5.25
C PRO A 160 9.54 0.14 -5.94
N LEU A 161 10.35 -0.52 -6.76
CA LEU A 161 9.96 -1.71 -7.52
C LEU A 161 9.96 -2.97 -6.65
N GLY A 162 10.76 -2.99 -5.60
CA GLY A 162 10.83 -4.00 -4.57
C GLY A 162 11.12 -3.36 -3.21
N SER A 163 11.00 -4.13 -2.13
CA SER A 163 11.50 -3.70 -0.83
C SER A 163 11.75 -4.89 0.09
N TYR A 164 12.93 -4.92 0.70
CA TYR A 164 13.26 -5.75 1.83
C TYR A 164 12.97 -5.03 3.16
N ARG A 165 12.37 -5.74 4.11
CA ARG A 165 12.20 -5.32 5.50
C ARG A 165 12.98 -6.27 6.41
N PRO A 166 14.03 -5.79 7.12
CA PRO A 166 14.89 -6.58 7.98
C PRO A 166 14.15 -7.59 8.85
N GLY A 167 14.48 -8.87 8.66
CA GLY A 167 13.93 -10.01 9.41
C GLY A 167 12.41 -10.21 9.31
N LYS A 168 11.73 -9.57 8.35
CA LYS A 168 10.26 -9.62 8.23
C LYS A 168 9.77 -10.09 6.88
N GLU A 169 10.08 -9.36 5.82
CA GLU A 169 9.51 -9.67 4.50
C GLU A 169 10.28 -9.09 3.32
N ILE A 170 10.12 -9.72 2.16
CA ILE A 170 10.43 -9.17 0.84
C ILE A 170 9.11 -8.89 0.13
N SER A 171 8.96 -7.70 -0.42
CA SER A 171 7.76 -7.26 -1.13
C SER A 171 8.11 -6.82 -2.55
N LEU A 172 7.38 -7.30 -3.56
CA LEU A 172 7.61 -6.96 -4.97
C LEU A 172 6.45 -6.13 -5.55
N GLY A 173 6.78 -4.99 -6.15
CA GLY A 173 5.87 -4.09 -6.85
C GLY A 173 5.76 -4.38 -8.35
N VAL A 174 6.67 -5.21 -8.89
CA VAL A 174 6.76 -5.62 -10.29
C VAL A 174 7.10 -7.11 -10.42
N LYS A 175 6.62 -7.76 -11.49
CA LYS A 175 7.00 -9.14 -11.84
C LYS A 175 8.36 -9.17 -12.54
N ASN A 176 9.44 -8.90 -11.80
CA ASN A 176 10.81 -8.82 -12.35
C ASN A 176 11.78 -9.62 -11.48
N LEU A 177 12.54 -10.53 -12.11
CA LEU A 177 13.51 -11.37 -11.39
C LEU A 177 14.72 -10.59 -10.87
N SER A 178 15.18 -9.56 -11.60
CA SER A 178 16.27 -8.69 -11.14
C SER A 178 15.89 -7.95 -9.86
N THR A 179 14.66 -7.45 -9.78
CA THR A 179 14.14 -6.84 -8.55
C THR A 179 14.06 -7.87 -7.43
N TRP A 180 13.60 -9.09 -7.69
CA TRP A 180 13.60 -10.16 -6.69
C TRP A 180 15.01 -10.49 -6.18
N ALA A 181 15.97 -10.72 -7.08
CA ALA A 181 17.33 -11.06 -6.73
C ALA A 181 18.01 -9.95 -5.92
N HIS A 182 17.79 -8.68 -6.32
CA HIS A 182 18.26 -7.51 -5.58
C HIS A 182 17.77 -7.52 -4.12
N GLU A 183 16.46 -7.67 -3.89
CA GLU A 183 15.90 -7.70 -2.52
C GLU A 183 16.32 -8.94 -1.73
N LEU A 184 16.54 -10.08 -2.40
CA LEU A 184 17.05 -11.30 -1.77
C LEU A 184 18.49 -11.12 -1.29
N VAL A 185 19.33 -10.40 -2.04
CA VAL A 185 20.70 -10.09 -1.61
C VAL A 185 20.71 -9.12 -0.42
N HIS A 186 19.81 -8.13 -0.38
CA HIS A 186 19.62 -7.33 0.82
C HIS A 186 19.29 -8.20 2.04
N ALA A 187 18.40 -9.18 1.88
CA ALA A 187 18.07 -10.11 2.95
C ALA A 187 19.26 -10.98 3.38
N ALA A 188 20.08 -11.42 2.43
CA ALA A 188 21.29 -12.20 2.71
C ALA A 188 22.32 -11.37 3.51
N ASP A 189 22.57 -10.14 3.09
CA ASP A 189 23.56 -9.25 3.69
C ASP A 189 23.16 -8.81 5.12
N ASP A 190 21.85 -8.57 5.34
CA ASP A 190 21.28 -8.34 6.67
C ASP A 190 21.44 -9.58 7.57
N LYS A 191 21.16 -10.77 7.04
CA LYS A 191 21.31 -12.02 7.80
C LYS A 191 22.75 -12.28 8.23
N LEU A 192 23.72 -11.87 7.43
CA LEU A 192 25.16 -11.95 7.75
C LEU A 192 25.63 -10.88 8.73
N GLY A 193 24.76 -9.92 9.09
CA GLY A 193 25.08 -8.85 10.02
C GLY A 193 25.90 -7.71 9.40
N HIS A 194 25.95 -7.63 8.07
CA HIS A 194 26.72 -6.61 7.36
C HIS A 194 25.92 -5.31 7.13
N MET A 195 24.58 -5.38 7.14
CA MET A 195 23.72 -4.19 7.08
C MET A 195 23.71 -3.43 8.41
N THR A 196 24.73 -2.61 8.61
CA THR A 196 24.92 -1.79 9.82
C THR A 196 24.32 -0.38 9.70
N GLU A 197 24.05 0.06 8.47
CA GLU A 197 23.55 1.40 8.15
C GLU A 197 22.01 1.38 8.05
N ARG A 198 21.35 2.44 8.53
CA ARG A 198 19.87 2.57 8.47
C ARG A 198 19.44 3.34 7.23
N GLY A 199 18.53 2.77 6.44
CA GLY A 199 18.00 3.38 5.21
C GLY A 199 18.74 2.94 3.95
N GLN A 200 18.40 3.52 2.80
CA GLN A 200 19.12 3.26 1.55
C GLN A 200 20.53 3.84 1.67
N HIS A 201 21.53 2.96 1.64
CA HIS A 201 22.93 3.36 1.66
C HIS A 201 23.65 2.78 0.45
N TRP A 202 24.48 3.59 -0.21
CA TRP A 202 25.10 3.21 -1.48
C TRP A 202 25.88 1.90 -1.42
N ARG A 203 26.47 1.54 -0.25
CA ARG A 203 27.18 0.27 -0.05
C ARG A 203 26.24 -0.92 -0.13
N SER A 204 25.14 -0.90 0.62
CA SER A 204 24.15 -1.98 0.60
C SER A 204 23.50 -2.10 -0.77
N GLU A 205 23.19 -0.97 -1.42
CA GLU A 205 22.63 -0.97 -2.78
C GLU A 205 23.64 -1.53 -3.80
N THR A 206 24.93 -1.20 -3.68
CA THR A 206 25.98 -1.74 -4.57
C THR A 206 26.12 -3.26 -4.41
N VAL A 207 26.11 -3.74 -3.17
CA VAL A 207 26.14 -5.18 -2.87
C VAL A 207 24.89 -5.87 -3.43
N ALA A 208 23.71 -5.28 -3.25
CA ALA A 208 22.45 -5.84 -3.73
C ALA A 208 22.36 -5.87 -5.26
N GLU A 209 22.77 -4.82 -5.95
CA GLU A 209 22.81 -4.78 -7.42
C GLU A 209 23.81 -5.79 -7.98
N LEU A 210 25.05 -5.80 -7.47
CA LEU A 210 26.08 -6.72 -7.94
C LEU A 210 25.73 -8.17 -7.63
N GLY A 211 25.32 -8.46 -6.39
CA GLY A 211 24.93 -9.80 -5.97
C GLY A 211 23.67 -10.27 -6.70
N GLY A 212 22.69 -9.39 -6.90
CA GLY A 212 21.48 -9.69 -7.65
C GLY A 212 21.80 -10.11 -9.10
N ALA A 213 22.75 -9.45 -9.75
CA ALA A 213 23.21 -9.81 -11.10
C ALA A 213 23.95 -11.16 -11.16
N ILE A 214 24.56 -11.62 -10.06
CA ILE A 214 25.27 -12.91 -9.98
C ILE A 214 24.31 -14.07 -9.71
N VAL A 215 23.23 -13.80 -8.95
CA VAL A 215 22.25 -14.81 -8.52
C VAL A 215 21.21 -15.11 -9.63
N LEU A 216 21.09 -14.23 -10.63
CA LEU A 216 20.26 -14.40 -11.82
C LEU A 216 20.93 -15.27 -12.89
#